data_AF-A0A4Q3IIM0-F1
#
_entry.id   AF-A0A4Q3IIM0-F1
#
_cell.length_a   1.000
_cell.length_b   1.000
_cell.length_c   1.000
_cell.angle_alpha   90.00
_cell.angle_beta   90.00
_cell.angle_gamma   90.00
#
_symmetry.space_group_name_H-M   'P 1'
#
loop_
_entity.id
_entity.type
_entity.pdbx_description
1 polymer ?
#
loop_
_entity_poly.entity_id
_entity_poly.type
_entity_poly.pdbx_seq_one_letter_code
_entity_poly.pdbx_strand_id
1 'polypeptide(L)'
;MNLKKLWPLPVAAIALVAGSLALASTQAPADLDYSLSHASERGLYAVTVAPAVDPIPVGQLHAWTVAVRTPDGSPVAADVVFDGGMPQHGHG
;
A
#
# COMPACT_ATOMS: atom_id res chain seq x y z
N MET A 1 0.35 24.39 -47.27
CA MET A 1 0.53 23.87 -45.90
C MET A 1 1.92 23.25 -45.80
N ASN A 2 2.81 23.76 -44.95
CA ASN A 2 4.23 23.36 -44.92
C ASN A 2 4.43 22.07 -44.11
N LEU A 3 4.55 20.92 -44.79
CA LEU A 3 4.68 19.58 -44.20
C LEU A 3 5.88 19.48 -43.22
N LYS A 4 6.93 20.28 -43.44
CA LYS A 4 8.12 20.38 -42.58
C LYS A 4 7.82 20.95 -41.17
N LYS A 5 6.73 21.71 -41.00
CA LYS A 5 6.28 22.22 -39.69
C LYS A 5 5.51 21.20 -38.86
N LEU A 6 5.13 20.06 -39.43
CA LEU A 6 4.36 18.99 -38.76
C LEU A 6 5.25 17.90 -38.14
N TRP A 7 6.56 17.94 -38.39
CA TRP A 7 7.55 17.02 -37.80
C TRP A 7 7.61 16.97 -36.25
N PRO A 8 7.34 18.04 -35.48
CA PRO A 8 7.36 17.91 -34.02
C PRO A 8 6.14 17.17 -33.45
N LEU A 9 5.07 16.99 -34.21
CA LEU A 9 3.84 16.35 -33.75
C LEU A 9 4.00 14.87 -33.33
N PRO A 10 4.66 13.99 -34.13
CA PRO A 10 4.89 12.61 -33.70
C PRO A 10 5.81 12.53 -32.46
N VAL A 11 6.80 13.41 -32.34
CA VAL A 11 7.70 13.46 -31.17
C VAL A 11 6.94 13.89 -29.92
N ALA A 12 6.07 14.90 -30.03
CA ALA A 12 5.21 15.33 -28.92
C ALA A 12 4.22 14.24 -28.52
N ALA A 13 3.63 13.51 -29.48
CA ALA A 13 2.72 12.41 -29.22
C ALA A 13 3.43 11.24 -28.50
N ILE A 14 4.63 10.86 -28.92
CA ILE A 14 5.42 9.80 -28.27
C ILE A 14 5.80 10.21 -26.84
N ALA A 15 6.24 11.45 -26.63
CA ALA A 15 6.58 11.94 -25.29
C ALA A 15 5.38 11.96 -24.33
N LEU A 16 4.19 12.34 -24.82
CA LEU A 16 2.95 12.31 -24.04
C LEU A 16 2.54 10.88 -23.65
N VAL A 17 2.65 9.92 -24.57
CA VAL A 17 2.34 8.51 -24.29
C VAL A 17 3.36 7.92 -23.32
N ALA A 18 4.66 8.15 -23.52
CA ALA A 18 5.69 7.65 -22.61
C ALA A 18 5.55 8.23 -21.18
N GLY A 19 5.24 9.53 -21.08
CA GLY A 19 4.99 10.17 -19.79
C GLY A 19 3.76 9.63 -19.06
N SER A 20 2.66 9.36 -19.78
CA SER A 20 1.43 8.82 -19.18
C SER A 20 1.57 7.37 -18.72
N LEU A 21 2.32 6.51 -19.44
CA LEU A 21 2.62 5.16 -18.97
C LEU A 21 3.52 5.15 -17.72
N ALA A 22 4.52 6.04 -17.64
CA ALA A 22 5.40 6.13 -16.48
C ALA A 22 4.65 6.55 -15.19
N LEU A 23 3.70 7.49 -15.30
CA LEU A 23 2.88 7.91 -14.16
C LEU A 23 1.95 6.78 -13.67
N ALA A 24 1.37 6.00 -14.58
CA ALA A 24 0.46 4.91 -14.23
C ALA A 24 1.16 3.78 -13.45
N SER A 25 2.47 3.57 -13.66
CA SER A 25 3.24 2.52 -12.99
C SER A 25 3.69 2.83 -11.56
N THR A 26 3.52 4.07 -11.08
CA THR A 26 4.03 4.50 -9.76
C THR A 26 2.93 4.83 -8.74
N GLN A 27 1.66 4.66 -9.09
CA GLN A 27 0.56 5.00 -8.20
C GLN A 27 0.26 3.82 -7.27
N ALA A 28 0.31 4.07 -5.96
CA ALA A 28 -0.24 3.15 -4.98
C ALA A 28 -1.73 2.89 -5.30
N PRO A 29 -2.26 1.67 -5.05
CA PRO A 29 -3.67 1.37 -5.23
C PRO A 29 -4.54 2.40 -4.53
N ALA A 30 -5.56 2.89 -5.22
CA ALA A 30 -6.44 3.93 -4.70
C ALA A 30 -7.28 3.45 -3.50
N ASP A 31 -7.40 2.13 -3.34
CA ASP A 31 -8.23 1.41 -2.37
C ASP A 31 -7.40 0.68 -1.31
N LEU A 32 -6.19 1.15 -1.01
CA LEU A 32 -5.41 0.62 0.10
C LEU A 32 -6.19 0.74 1.42
N ASP A 33 -6.37 -0.40 2.08
CA ASP A 33 -6.95 -0.47 3.41
C ASP A 33 -5.88 -0.15 4.46
N TYR A 34 -6.00 1.02 5.09
CA TYR A 34 -5.12 1.46 6.19
C TYR A 34 -5.67 1.13 7.57
N SER A 35 -6.78 0.39 7.67
CA SER A 35 -7.35 0.04 8.96
C SER A 35 -6.40 -0.87 9.72
N LEU A 36 -6.24 -0.57 11.01
CA LEU A 36 -5.34 -1.30 11.90
C LEU A 36 -6.06 -2.41 12.69
N SER A 37 -7.29 -2.73 12.29
CA SER A 37 -8.16 -3.69 12.97
C SER A 37 -8.94 -4.50 11.96
N HIS A 38 -8.77 -5.82 12.01
CA HIS A 38 -9.38 -6.76 11.06
C HIS A 38 -9.98 -7.96 11.77
N ALA A 39 -11.13 -8.40 11.28
CA ALA A 39 -11.63 -9.74 11.62
C ALA A 39 -10.90 -10.79 10.79
N SER A 40 -10.63 -11.95 11.37
CA SER A 40 -10.25 -13.14 10.61
C SER A 40 -11.35 -13.49 9.59
N GLU A 41 -11.00 -14.17 8.50
CA GLU A 41 -11.96 -14.52 7.42
C GLU A 41 -13.24 -15.22 7.92
N ARG A 42 -13.11 -16.06 8.96
CA ARG A 42 -14.25 -16.78 9.56
C ARG A 42 -14.92 -16.04 10.72
N GLY A 43 -14.49 -14.81 11.01
CA GLY A 43 -15.01 -13.99 12.11
C GLY A 43 -14.74 -14.56 13.51
N LEU A 44 -13.79 -15.48 13.65
CA LEU A 44 -13.47 -16.14 14.93
C LEU A 44 -12.53 -15.32 15.80
N TYR A 45 -11.79 -14.40 15.19
CA TYR A 45 -10.83 -13.53 15.87
C TYR A 45 -10.89 -12.11 15.31
N ALA A 46 -10.52 -11.15 16.14
CA ALA A 46 -10.19 -9.79 15.76
C ALA A 46 -8.71 -9.53 16.08
N VAL A 47 -7.97 -9.04 15.09
CA VAL A 47 -6.57 -8.66 15.21
C VAL A 47 -6.48 -7.15 15.10
N THR A 48 -5.83 -6.52 16.08
CA THR A 48 -5.54 -5.09 16.05
C THR A 48 -4.05 -4.84 16.20
N VAL A 49 -3.52 -3.88 15.45
CA VAL A 49 -2.16 -3.36 15.64
C VAL A 49 -2.24 -1.90 16.09
N ALA A 50 -1.38 -1.50 17.02
CA ALA A 50 -1.33 -0.12 17.49
C ALA A 50 0.13 0.34 17.62
N PRO A 51 0.48 1.53 17.10
CA PRO A 51 1.81 2.06 17.29
C PRO A 51 2.00 2.48 18.76
N ALA A 52 3.24 2.39 19.26
CA ALA A 52 3.55 2.88 20.59
C ALA A 52 3.50 4.42 20.70
N VAL A 53 3.61 5.12 19.56
CA VAL A 53 3.60 6.58 19.46
C VAL A 53 2.76 7.00 18.25
N ASP A 54 1.89 8.00 18.44
CA ASP A 54 1.05 8.60 17.39
C ASP A 54 1.16 10.13 17.49
N PRO A 55 1.57 10.86 16.42
CA PRO A 55 1.88 10.38 15.07
C PRO A 55 3.16 9.55 14.99
N ILE A 56 3.20 8.61 14.05
CA ILE A 56 4.37 7.76 13.77
C ILE A 56 5.48 8.63 13.15
N PRO A 57 6.66 8.80 13.79
CA PRO A 57 7.71 9.66 13.28
C PRO A 57 8.40 9.04 12.05
N VAL A 58 8.84 9.85 11.09
CA VAL A 58 9.53 9.32 9.89
C VAL A 58 11.03 9.14 10.17
N GLY A 59 11.62 8.07 9.64
CA GLY A 59 13.07 7.84 9.70
C GLY A 59 13.56 7.27 11.05
N GLN A 60 12.69 6.61 11.80
CA GLN A 60 13.00 6.01 13.10
C GLN A 60 12.53 4.56 13.17
N LEU A 61 13.06 3.81 14.14
CA LEU A 61 12.50 2.50 14.50
C LEU A 61 11.26 2.69 15.38
N HIS A 62 10.25 1.85 15.15
CA HIS A 62 8.97 1.92 15.85
C HIS A 62 8.69 0.66 16.65
N ALA A 63 8.02 0.83 17.79
CA ALA A 63 7.42 -0.25 18.53
C ALA A 63 5.92 -0.32 18.23
N TRP A 64 5.40 -1.55 18.16
CA TRP A 64 4.00 -1.84 17.88
C TRP A 64 3.50 -2.89 18.84
N THR A 65 2.21 -2.80 19.18
CA THR A 65 1.49 -3.84 19.92
C THR A 65 0.53 -4.55 18.97
N VAL A 66 0.58 -5.88 18.96
CA VAL A 66 -0.43 -6.72 18.30
C VAL A 66 -1.32 -7.31 19.38
N ALA A 67 -2.63 -7.19 19.23
CA ALA A 67 -3.61 -7.86 20.09
C ALA A 67 -4.50 -8.76 19.24
N VAL A 68 -4.62 -10.01 19.67
CA VAL A 68 -5.53 -11.01 19.08
C VAL A 68 -6.59 -11.34 20.12
N ARG A 69 -7.85 -11.17 19.75
CA ARG A 69 -9.00 -11.42 20.62
C ARG A 69 -10.05 -12.25 19.92
N THR A 70 -10.84 -13.00 20.68
CA THR A 70 -12.13 -13.54 20.22
C THR A 70 -13.15 -12.40 19.99
N PRO A 71 -14.31 -12.66 19.35
CA PRO A 71 -15.27 -11.61 19.00
C PRO A 71 -15.94 -10.96 20.22
N ASP A 72 -15.95 -11.66 21.35
CA ASP A 72 -16.41 -11.15 22.65
C ASP A 72 -15.35 -10.31 23.39
N GLY A 73 -14.14 -10.17 22.82
CA GLY A 73 -13.05 -9.36 23.34
C GLY A 73 -12.04 -10.09 24.23
N SER A 74 -12.20 -11.40 24.46
CA SER A 74 -11.24 -12.16 25.28
C SER A 74 -9.89 -12.33 24.56
N PRO A 75 -8.74 -12.15 25.25
CA PRO A 75 -7.42 -12.33 24.64
C PRO A 75 -7.13 -13.78 24.29
N VAL A 76 -6.40 -14.00 23.20
CA VAL A 76 -6.02 -15.33 22.71
C VAL A 76 -4.51 -15.46 22.66
N ALA A 77 -3.98 -16.59 23.13
CA ALA A 77 -2.59 -16.96 22.89
C ALA A 77 -2.45 -17.43 21.43
N ALA A 78 -1.57 -16.78 20.68
CA ALA A 78 -1.38 -17.05 19.26
C ALA A 78 0.09 -16.89 18.87
N ASP A 79 0.53 -17.70 17.92
CA ASP A 79 1.78 -17.44 17.21
C ASP A 79 1.53 -16.38 16.14
N VAL A 80 2.32 -15.30 16.18
CA VAL A 80 2.20 -14.18 15.25
C VAL A 80 3.41 -14.18 14.33
N VAL A 81 3.14 -14.28 13.03
CA VAL A 81 4.16 -14.17 11.98
C VAL A 81 3.91 -12.89 11.21
N PHE A 82 4.97 -12.14 10.94
CA PHE A 82 4.92 -10.96 10.09
C PHE A 82 5.49 -11.33 8.73
N ASP A 83 4.70 -11.08 7.70
CA ASP A 83 5.14 -11.14 6.31
C ASP A 83 5.08 -9.74 5.72
N GLY A 84 5.81 -9.51 4.63
CA GLY A 84 5.90 -8.22 3.98
C GLY A 84 6.03 -8.38 2.48
N GLY A 85 5.17 -7.69 1.74
CA GLY A 85 5.25 -7.62 0.29
C GLY A 85 5.57 -6.21 -0.21
N MET A 86 6.12 -6.11 -1.41
CA MET A 86 6.06 -4.89 -2.22
C MET A 86 5.31 -5.18 -3.53
N PRO A 87 3.96 -5.29 -3.49
CA PRO A 87 3.17 -5.77 -4.63
C PRO A 87 3.40 -4.98 -5.93
N GLN A 88 3.67 -3.68 -5.82
CA GLN A 88 3.95 -2.79 -6.95
C GLN A 88 5.36 -2.95 -7.52
N HIS A 89 6.26 -3.64 -6.81
CA HIS A 89 7.66 -3.85 -7.20
C HIS A 89 7.94 -5.29 -7.66
N GLY A 90 6.91 -6.14 -7.81
CA GLY A 90 7.04 -7.52 -8.31
C GLY A 90 7.80 -8.47 -7.40
N HIS A 91 8.12 -8.04 -6.19
CA HIS A 91 8.83 -8.80 -5.17
C HIS A 91 8.20 -8.52 -3.80
N GLY A 92 8.19 -9.52 -2.94
CA GLY A 92 7.49 -9.52 -1.67
C GLY A 92 7.40 -10.94 -1.17
#